data_AF-A0A7J9CZD4-F1
#
_entry.id   AF-A0A7J9CZD4-F1
#
_cell.length_a   1.000
_cell.length_b   1.000
_cell.length_c   1.000
_cell.angle_alpha   90.00
_cell.angle_beta   90.00
_cell.angle_gamma   90.00
#
_symmetry.space_group_name_H-M   'P 1'
#
loop_
_entity.id
_entity.type
_entity.pdbx_description
1 polymer ?
#
loop_
_entity_poly.entity_id
_entity_poly.type
_entity_poly.pdbx_seq_one_letter_code
_entity_poly.pdbx_strand_id
1 'polypeptide(L)'
;MPYFRRSGGRDHIFVFPSGAGAHLFRSWATYINRSIILTPEGDRTDKKDTSAFNTWKDIIIPGNVDDGMTKTGATVFQPLPLSKRKYLANYLGRAQKKVGRLKLIELAKQYPDKLECPELQFSGPNKLGRVEYFQHLGNSKFCLAPRGESSWTLRFYESFFVECVPVILSDQVELPFQNVIDYTEISIKWPSTSIGPELLDYLASIPDEVIEQIIGRGRQVRCLWVYAPDSEPCSTMRALMWELQRKVRQFHLSAETFWLHNGSVVNRNLVEFAKWKPPMPLP
;
A
#
# COMPACT_ATOMS: atom_id res chain seq x y z
N MET A 1 -3.40 -30.72 9.83
CA MET A 1 -2.36 -29.75 10.26
C MET A 1 -2.37 -29.63 11.78
N PRO A 2 -1.53 -30.41 12.51
CA PRO A 2 -1.45 -30.34 13.97
C PRO A 2 -1.13 -28.92 14.49
N TYR A 3 -0.19 -28.23 13.84
CA TYR A 3 0.17 -26.85 14.20
C TYR A 3 -0.97 -25.85 14.04
N PHE A 4 -1.79 -25.99 12.99
CA PHE A 4 -2.96 -25.12 12.77
C PHE A 4 -3.97 -25.24 13.91
N ARG A 5 -4.18 -26.45 14.43
CA ARG A 5 -5.12 -26.69 15.55
C ARG A 5 -4.62 -26.08 16.87
N ARG A 6 -3.32 -25.85 17.05
CA ARG A 6 -2.80 -25.26 18.29
C ARG A 6 -3.38 -23.87 18.58
N SER A 7 -3.62 -23.09 17.54
CA SER A 7 -4.06 -21.69 17.61
C SER A 7 -5.37 -21.41 16.87
N GLY A 8 -5.99 -22.46 16.31
CA GLY A 8 -7.10 -22.28 15.37
C GLY A 8 -6.71 -21.49 14.12
N GLY A 9 -5.44 -21.56 13.72
CA GLY A 9 -4.86 -20.89 12.55
C GLY A 9 -4.33 -19.47 12.80
N ARG A 10 -4.47 -18.88 13.98
CA ARG A 10 -4.08 -17.48 14.19
C ARG A 10 -2.60 -17.20 13.93
N ASP A 11 -1.74 -18.10 14.40
CA ASP A 11 -0.28 -17.98 14.23
C ASP A 11 0.19 -18.45 12.83
N HIS A 12 -0.75 -18.77 11.93
CA HIS A 12 -0.45 -19.13 10.55
C HIS A 12 -0.58 -17.91 9.64
N ILE A 13 0.32 -17.84 8.67
CA ILE A 13 0.43 -16.75 7.71
C ILE A 13 0.09 -17.30 6.33
N PHE A 14 -0.82 -16.62 5.63
CA PHE A 14 -1.15 -16.91 4.24
C PHE A 14 -0.81 -15.70 3.39
N VAL A 15 0.06 -15.90 2.40
CA VAL A 15 0.49 -14.84 1.48
C VAL A 15 -0.34 -14.92 0.21
N PHE A 16 -1.06 -13.84 -0.11
CA PHE A 16 -1.82 -13.69 -1.34
C PHE A 16 -1.22 -12.54 -2.16
N PRO A 17 -0.32 -12.83 -3.12
CA PRO A 17 0.44 -11.81 -3.85
C PRO A 17 -0.37 -11.07 -4.91
N SER A 18 -1.61 -11.48 -5.15
CA SER A 18 -2.53 -10.82 -6.09
C SER A 18 -3.41 -9.81 -5.37
N GLY A 19 -3.82 -8.75 -6.07
CA GLY A 19 -4.91 -7.87 -5.64
C GLY A 19 -6.25 -8.57 -5.40
N ALA A 20 -6.43 -9.80 -5.90
CA ALA A 20 -7.59 -10.63 -5.56
C ALA A 20 -7.56 -11.13 -4.10
N GLY A 21 -6.43 -11.06 -3.40
CA GLY A 21 -6.30 -11.44 -2.00
C GLY A 21 -6.77 -12.87 -1.72
N ALA A 22 -7.34 -13.09 -0.55
CA ALA A 22 -7.82 -14.40 -0.13
C ALA A 22 -9.07 -14.88 -0.90
N HIS A 23 -9.71 -14.05 -1.72
CA HIS A 23 -10.85 -14.47 -2.55
C HIS A 23 -10.46 -15.50 -3.63
N LEU A 24 -9.17 -15.66 -3.92
CA LEU A 24 -8.68 -16.78 -4.73
C LEU A 24 -8.99 -18.14 -4.09
N PHE A 25 -9.08 -18.18 -2.75
CA PHE A 25 -9.51 -19.35 -2.00
C PHE A 25 -10.97 -19.17 -1.57
N ARG A 26 -11.92 -19.67 -2.36
CA ARG A 26 -13.37 -19.43 -2.17
C ARG A 26 -13.88 -19.66 -0.73
N SER A 27 -13.31 -20.62 -0.02
CA SER A 27 -13.70 -20.97 1.34
C SER A 27 -12.82 -20.32 2.43
N TRP A 28 -12.15 -19.20 2.12
CA TRP A 28 -11.25 -18.52 3.06
C TRP A 28 -11.96 -18.14 4.37
N ALA A 29 -13.20 -17.65 4.28
CA ALA A 29 -13.99 -17.23 5.42
C ALA A 29 -14.25 -18.38 6.41
N THR A 30 -14.31 -19.60 5.89
CA THR A 30 -14.55 -20.82 6.66
C THR A 30 -13.26 -21.36 7.28
N TYR A 31 -12.18 -21.43 6.51
CA TYR A 31 -11.00 -22.21 6.92
C TYR A 31 -9.82 -21.37 7.42
N ILE A 32 -9.65 -20.13 6.95
CA ILE A 32 -8.45 -19.32 7.26
C ILE A 32 -8.77 -17.89 7.70
N ASN A 33 -10.03 -17.58 8.01
CA ASN A 33 -10.45 -16.25 8.46
C ASN A 33 -9.69 -15.78 9.71
N ARG A 34 -9.26 -16.70 10.58
CA ARG A 34 -8.49 -16.36 11.79
C ARG A 34 -7.01 -16.13 11.52
N SER A 35 -6.49 -16.63 10.42
CA SER A 35 -5.08 -16.54 10.06
C SER A 35 -4.69 -15.11 9.65
N ILE A 36 -3.40 -14.80 9.73
CA ILE A 36 -2.86 -13.54 9.22
C ILE A 36 -2.76 -13.64 7.70
N ILE A 37 -3.39 -12.70 7.00
CA ILE A 37 -3.27 -12.54 5.56
C ILE A 37 -2.24 -11.45 5.25
N LEU A 38 -1.27 -11.81 4.42
CA LEU A 38 -0.31 -10.89 3.82
C LEU A 38 -0.74 -10.64 2.37
N THR A 39 -1.04 -9.39 2.01
CA THR A 39 -1.55 -9.04 0.67
C THR A 39 -1.12 -7.62 0.26
N PRO A 40 -0.94 -7.32 -1.04
CA PRO A 40 -0.51 -5.99 -1.46
C PRO A 40 -1.59 -4.90 -1.35
N GLU A 41 -2.88 -5.21 -1.47
CA GLU A 41 -3.89 -4.18 -1.81
C GLU A 41 -5.03 -4.00 -0.77
N GLY A 42 -5.00 -4.74 0.34
CA GLY A 42 -6.02 -4.65 1.39
C GLY A 42 -7.45 -5.02 0.94
N ASP A 43 -7.58 -5.52 -0.29
CA ASP A 43 -8.82 -5.95 -0.91
C ASP A 43 -10.00 -4.97 -0.80
N ARG A 44 -9.71 -3.68 -0.98
CA ARG A 44 -10.70 -2.60 -1.03
C ARG A 44 -11.01 -2.28 -2.51
N THR A 45 -11.83 -3.12 -3.14
CA THR A 45 -12.22 -3.02 -4.55
C THR A 45 -13.74 -2.91 -4.72
N ASP A 46 -14.19 -2.27 -5.80
CA ASP A 46 -15.63 -2.12 -6.12
C ASP A 46 -16.29 -3.43 -6.54
N LYS A 47 -15.49 -4.48 -6.82
CA LYS A 47 -15.98 -5.76 -7.36
C LYS A 47 -16.42 -6.74 -6.28
N LYS A 48 -16.30 -6.38 -4.99
CA LYS A 48 -16.51 -7.30 -3.88
C LYS A 48 -17.33 -6.62 -2.79
N ASP A 49 -18.45 -7.25 -2.43
CA ASP A 49 -19.32 -6.79 -1.35
C ASP A 49 -18.76 -7.10 0.04
N THR A 50 -17.76 -8.00 0.12
CA THR A 50 -17.10 -8.39 1.35
C THR A 50 -15.59 -8.29 1.17
N SER A 51 -14.90 -7.76 2.17
CA SER A 51 -13.44 -7.70 2.17
C SER A 51 -12.87 -8.85 3.00
N ALA A 52 -11.97 -9.64 2.41
CA ALA A 52 -11.23 -10.65 3.16
C ALA A 52 -10.12 -10.05 4.06
N PHE A 53 -9.84 -8.76 3.92
CA PHE A 53 -8.79 -8.07 4.66
C PHE A 53 -9.33 -7.39 5.92
N ASN A 54 -8.71 -7.69 7.05
CA ASN A 54 -9.02 -7.12 8.34
C ASN A 54 -7.77 -6.42 8.91
N THR A 55 -7.81 -5.09 9.01
CA THR A 55 -6.72 -4.23 9.49
C THR A 55 -6.19 -4.62 10.87
N TRP A 56 -7.03 -5.22 11.72
CA TRP A 56 -6.62 -5.67 13.04
C TRP A 56 -5.63 -6.85 12.98
N LYS A 57 -5.80 -7.80 12.05
CA LYS A 57 -4.94 -9.01 11.96
C LYS A 57 -4.01 -9.05 10.75
N ASP A 58 -4.42 -8.48 9.63
CA ASP A 58 -3.77 -8.64 8.33
C ASP A 58 -2.75 -7.53 8.07
N ILE A 59 -1.85 -7.79 7.12
CA ILE A 59 -0.71 -6.92 6.84
C ILE A 59 -0.65 -6.62 5.34
N ILE A 60 -0.50 -5.34 5.03
CA ILE A 60 -0.21 -4.90 3.67
C ILE A 60 1.26 -5.14 3.37
N ILE A 61 1.53 -5.84 2.26
CA ILE A 61 2.89 -5.99 1.73
C ILE A 61 3.22 -4.76 0.86
N PRO A 62 4.26 -3.96 1.19
CA PRO A 62 4.66 -2.83 0.36
C PRO A 62 4.99 -3.23 -1.08
N GLY A 63 4.70 -2.33 -2.03
CA GLY A 63 5.04 -2.53 -3.42
C GLY A 63 6.53 -2.64 -3.64
N ASN A 64 6.96 -3.61 -4.47
CA ASN A 64 8.38 -3.74 -4.82
C ASN A 64 8.77 -2.66 -5.82
N VAL A 65 9.50 -1.65 -5.34
CA VAL A 65 10.11 -0.61 -6.18
C VAL A 65 11.31 -1.20 -6.92
N ASP A 66 11.63 -0.65 -8.08
CA ASP A 66 12.77 -1.13 -8.87
C ASP A 66 14.08 -1.24 -8.09
N ASP A 67 14.78 -2.35 -8.26
CA ASP A 67 16.18 -2.55 -7.88
C ASP A 67 17.09 -1.39 -8.31
N GLY A 68 16.91 -0.87 -9.54
CA GLY A 68 17.68 0.27 -10.06
C GLY A 68 17.47 1.57 -9.28
N MET A 69 16.36 1.69 -8.53
CA MET A 69 16.06 2.83 -7.67
C MET A 69 16.44 2.59 -6.21
N THR A 70 16.68 1.33 -5.81
CA THR A 70 16.77 0.93 -4.40
C THR A 70 18.13 0.36 -4.00
N LYS A 71 18.96 -0.12 -4.93
CA LYS A 71 20.29 -0.65 -4.64
C LYS A 71 21.23 0.43 -4.12
N THR A 72 22.08 0.05 -3.14
CA THR A 72 23.16 0.89 -2.62
C THR A 72 24.20 1.13 -3.72
N GLY A 73 24.21 2.34 -4.30
CA GLY A 73 25.10 2.71 -5.40
C GLY A 73 24.52 3.82 -6.28
N ALA A 74 24.94 3.88 -7.54
CA ALA A 74 24.35 4.79 -8.53
C ALA A 74 22.91 4.36 -8.84
N THR A 75 21.94 5.15 -8.40
CA THR A 75 20.54 4.99 -8.75
C THR A 75 20.32 5.38 -10.22
N VAL A 76 19.32 4.76 -10.87
CA VAL A 76 18.96 5.09 -12.26
C VAL A 76 18.41 6.51 -12.42
N PHE A 77 18.07 7.18 -11.32
CA PHE A 77 17.58 8.55 -11.28
C PHE A 77 18.15 9.31 -10.08
N GLN A 78 18.52 10.57 -10.29
CA GLN A 78 18.91 11.50 -9.25
C GLN A 78 17.81 12.57 -9.09
N PRO A 79 17.21 12.71 -7.90
CA PRO A 79 16.16 13.70 -7.66
C PRO A 79 16.56 15.13 -7.98
N LEU A 80 15.63 15.85 -8.64
CA LEU A 80 15.80 17.26 -8.95
C LEU A 80 15.42 18.12 -7.73
N PRO A 81 16.19 19.20 -7.44
CA PRO A 81 15.75 20.25 -6.52
C PRO A 81 14.38 20.80 -6.94
N LEU A 82 13.53 21.18 -5.97
CA LEU A 82 12.16 21.66 -6.27
C LEU A 82 12.12 22.80 -7.29
N SER A 83 13.08 23.72 -7.24
CA SER A 83 13.19 24.86 -8.18
C SER A 83 13.48 24.47 -9.63
N LYS A 84 13.97 23.24 -9.87
CA LYS A 84 14.24 22.70 -11.20
C LYS A 84 13.13 21.81 -11.74
N ARG A 85 12.09 21.53 -10.96
CA ARG A 85 10.96 20.69 -11.38
C ARG A 85 9.99 21.52 -12.22
N LYS A 86 9.65 21.01 -13.40
CA LYS A 86 8.81 21.73 -14.37
C LYS A 86 7.35 21.82 -13.91
N TYR A 87 6.80 20.74 -13.39
CA TYR A 87 5.37 20.63 -13.11
C TYR A 87 5.07 20.74 -11.62
N LEU A 88 3.87 21.23 -11.31
CA LEU A 88 3.35 21.20 -9.94
C LEU A 88 3.07 19.74 -9.55
N ALA A 89 2.31 19.03 -10.38
CA ALA A 89 1.91 17.65 -10.11
C ALA A 89 1.98 16.77 -11.36
N ASN A 90 2.01 15.46 -11.17
CA ASN A 90 1.85 14.50 -12.26
C ASN A 90 0.89 13.35 -11.94
N TYR A 91 0.35 12.74 -13.00
CA TYR A 91 -0.28 11.43 -12.97
C TYR A 91 0.19 10.61 -14.18
N LEU A 92 1.07 9.64 -13.94
CA LEU A 92 1.54 8.72 -14.97
C LEU A 92 0.81 7.40 -14.89
N GLY A 93 -0.26 7.23 -15.67
CA GLY A 93 -1.04 6.01 -15.66
C GLY A 93 -2.12 5.95 -16.73
N ARG A 94 -2.74 4.78 -16.88
CA ARG A 94 -3.87 4.59 -17.80
C ARG A 94 -5.17 5.06 -17.16
N ALA A 95 -6.08 5.63 -17.95
CA ALA A 95 -7.40 6.03 -17.48
C ALA A 95 -8.22 4.87 -16.86
N GLN A 96 -8.18 3.70 -17.49
CA GLN A 96 -8.94 2.49 -17.10
C GLN A 96 -10.44 2.76 -16.82
N LYS A 97 -11.03 3.77 -17.48
CA LYS A 97 -12.41 4.24 -17.26
C LYS A 97 -12.74 4.56 -15.79
N LYS A 98 -11.74 4.81 -14.93
CA LYS A 98 -11.98 5.20 -13.53
C LYS A 98 -12.22 6.70 -13.45
N VAL A 99 -13.30 7.10 -12.79
CA VAL A 99 -13.75 8.50 -12.71
C VAL A 99 -12.62 9.45 -12.29
N GLY A 100 -11.92 9.15 -11.19
CA GLY A 100 -10.83 10.01 -10.72
C GLY A 100 -9.67 10.14 -11.71
N ARG A 101 -9.35 9.08 -12.45
CA ARG A 101 -8.28 9.10 -13.46
C ARG A 101 -8.69 9.89 -14.70
N LEU A 102 -9.95 9.77 -15.13
CA LEU A 102 -10.51 10.57 -16.23
C LEU A 102 -10.52 12.06 -15.88
N LYS A 103 -10.92 12.41 -14.64
CA LYS A 103 -10.87 13.79 -14.14
C LYS A 103 -9.45 14.37 -14.17
N LEU A 104 -8.43 13.60 -13.77
CA LEU A 104 -7.03 14.05 -13.85
C LEU A 104 -6.57 14.31 -15.30
N ILE A 105 -6.97 13.46 -16.24
CA ILE A 105 -6.65 13.63 -17.67
C ILE A 105 -7.31 14.90 -18.22
N GLU A 106 -8.58 15.14 -17.86
CA GLU A 106 -9.29 16.35 -18.25
C GLU A 106 -8.66 17.60 -17.63
N LEU A 107 -8.33 17.55 -16.34
CA LEU A 107 -7.66 18.63 -15.63
C LEU A 107 -6.28 18.95 -16.22
N ALA A 108 -5.52 17.94 -16.65
CA ALA A 108 -4.24 18.13 -17.32
C ALA A 108 -4.36 18.83 -18.67
N LYS A 109 -5.48 18.64 -19.40
CA LYS A 109 -5.75 19.39 -20.64
C LYS A 109 -6.06 20.86 -20.37
N GLN A 110 -6.69 21.16 -19.23
CA GLN A 110 -7.01 22.53 -18.82
C GLN A 110 -5.79 23.26 -18.23
N TYR A 111 -4.90 22.54 -17.55
CA TYR A 111 -3.71 23.08 -16.89
C TYR A 111 -2.42 22.35 -17.30
N PRO A 112 -2.06 22.35 -18.60
CA PRO A 112 -0.93 21.57 -19.13
C PRO A 112 0.43 22.00 -18.58
N ASP A 113 0.55 23.26 -18.14
CA ASP A 113 1.78 23.77 -17.52
C ASP A 113 1.93 23.38 -16.04
N LYS A 114 0.84 23.00 -15.37
CA LYS A 114 0.83 22.61 -13.95
C LYS A 114 0.80 21.09 -13.75
N LEU A 115 0.00 20.38 -14.53
CA LEU A 115 -0.29 18.95 -14.34
C LEU A 115 0.17 18.13 -15.55
N GLU A 116 1.22 17.33 -15.36
CA GLU A 116 1.69 16.38 -16.37
C GLU A 116 0.89 15.07 -16.29
N CYS A 117 0.29 14.65 -17.40
CA CYS A 117 -0.52 13.43 -17.45
C CYS A 117 -0.36 12.66 -18.78
N PRO A 118 0.84 12.15 -19.10
CA PRO A 118 1.04 11.35 -20.30
C PRO A 118 0.27 10.03 -20.20
N GLU A 119 -0.39 9.64 -21.29
CA GLU A 119 -1.03 8.32 -21.36
C GLU A 119 0.04 7.23 -21.50
N LEU A 120 0.22 6.43 -20.45
CA LEU A 120 1.17 5.31 -20.48
C LEU A 120 0.69 4.19 -21.40
N GLN A 121 1.54 3.82 -22.37
CA GLN A 121 1.32 2.70 -23.29
C GLN A 121 2.10 1.45 -22.84
N PHE A 122 1.51 0.26 -23.03
CA PHE A 122 2.14 -1.02 -22.65
C PHE A 122 3.09 -1.58 -23.71
N SER A 123 2.90 -1.15 -24.96
CA SER A 123 3.62 -1.61 -26.14
C SER A 123 3.62 -0.49 -27.18
N GLY A 124 4.45 -0.65 -28.20
CA GLY A 124 4.58 0.35 -29.28
C GLY A 124 5.63 1.42 -28.98
N PRO A 125 5.85 2.33 -29.95
CA PRO A 125 6.95 3.30 -29.93
C PRO A 125 6.82 4.36 -28.83
N ASN A 126 5.59 4.60 -28.34
CA ASN A 126 5.32 5.60 -27.30
C ASN A 126 5.33 5.01 -25.88
N LYS A 127 5.75 3.75 -25.72
CA LYS A 127 5.96 3.17 -24.39
C LYS A 127 7.16 3.86 -23.75
N LEU A 128 6.92 4.54 -22.63
CA LEU A 128 8.01 5.10 -21.83
C LEU A 128 8.95 3.99 -21.35
N GLY A 129 10.25 4.24 -21.54
CA GLY A 129 11.29 3.48 -20.88
C GLY A 129 11.22 3.66 -19.36
N ARG A 130 11.85 2.76 -18.62
CA ARG A 130 11.86 2.83 -17.15
C ARG A 130 12.51 4.11 -16.61
N VAL A 131 13.66 4.47 -17.19
CA VAL A 131 14.39 5.68 -16.81
C VAL A 131 13.55 6.92 -17.11
N GLU A 132 12.94 6.98 -18.29
CA GLU A 132 12.04 8.06 -18.70
C GLU A 132 10.84 8.19 -17.74
N TYR A 133 10.22 7.06 -17.37
CA TYR A 133 9.13 7.06 -16.39
C TYR A 133 9.53 7.73 -15.07
N PHE A 134 10.70 7.38 -14.50
CA PHE A 134 11.18 8.01 -13.28
C PHE A 134 11.59 9.47 -13.48
N GLN A 135 12.09 9.84 -14.66
CA GLN A 135 12.37 11.25 -15.00
C GLN A 135 11.10 12.09 -15.02
N HIS A 136 10.02 11.62 -15.64
CA HIS A 136 8.72 12.30 -15.57
C HIS A 136 8.20 12.37 -14.13
N LEU A 137 8.26 11.25 -13.41
CA LEU A 137 7.79 11.19 -12.02
C LEU A 137 8.54 12.21 -11.12
N GLY A 138 9.86 12.30 -11.26
CA GLY A 138 10.71 13.22 -10.50
C GLY A 138 10.76 14.67 -11.00
N ASN A 139 10.14 14.97 -12.15
CA ASN A 139 10.04 16.33 -12.70
C ASN A 139 8.80 17.09 -12.19
N SER A 140 8.17 16.60 -11.12
CA SER A 140 7.01 17.23 -10.47
C SER A 140 7.20 17.31 -8.97
N LYS A 141 6.56 18.30 -8.33
CA LYS A 141 6.57 18.41 -6.85
C LYS A 141 5.69 17.34 -6.20
N PHE A 142 4.53 17.07 -6.80
CA PHE A 142 3.52 16.15 -6.26
C PHE A 142 3.19 15.00 -7.23
N CYS A 143 3.07 13.78 -6.70
CA CYS A 143 2.80 12.58 -7.48
C CYS A 143 1.43 12.04 -7.13
N LEU A 144 0.47 12.22 -8.04
CA LEU A 144 -0.92 11.85 -7.81
C LEU A 144 -1.10 10.34 -7.92
N ALA A 145 -1.70 9.75 -6.89
CA ALA A 145 -1.94 8.32 -6.73
C ALA A 145 -3.45 8.03 -6.68
N PRO A 146 -4.19 8.18 -7.80
CA PRO A 146 -5.60 7.80 -7.87
C PRO A 146 -5.79 6.29 -7.83
N ARG A 147 -6.85 5.86 -7.16
CA ARG A 147 -7.29 4.46 -7.16
C ARG A 147 -7.43 3.90 -8.58
N GLY A 148 -7.15 2.61 -8.72
CA GLY A 148 -7.34 1.83 -9.95
C GLY A 148 -8.53 0.89 -9.84
N GLU A 149 -8.30 -0.36 -10.23
CA GLU A 149 -9.21 -1.47 -9.91
C GLU A 149 -9.30 -1.73 -8.40
N SER A 150 -8.23 -1.41 -7.67
CA SER A 150 -8.16 -1.40 -6.21
C SER A 150 -7.72 -0.04 -5.69
N SER A 151 -7.74 0.12 -4.37
CA SER A 151 -7.33 1.33 -3.67
C SER A 151 -5.82 1.58 -3.69
N TRP A 152 -5.01 0.62 -4.15
CA TRP A 152 -3.55 0.62 -4.11
C TRP A 152 -2.90 0.99 -5.45
N THR A 153 -1.68 1.54 -5.42
CA THR A 153 -0.86 1.77 -6.61
C THR A 153 0.64 1.74 -6.31
N LEU A 154 1.44 1.12 -7.18
CA LEU A 154 2.91 1.09 -7.05
C LEU A 154 3.53 2.50 -7.06
N ARG A 155 2.91 3.44 -7.80
CA ARG A 155 3.37 4.84 -7.92
C ARG A 155 3.51 5.51 -6.56
N PHE A 156 2.68 5.13 -5.59
CA PHE A 156 2.78 5.62 -4.23
C PHE A 156 4.18 5.37 -3.66
N TYR A 157 4.68 4.13 -3.74
CA TYR A 157 6.00 3.76 -3.25
C TYR A 157 7.13 4.34 -4.09
N GLU A 158 6.98 4.35 -5.41
CA GLU A 158 7.98 4.90 -6.34
C GLU A 158 8.22 6.40 -6.14
N SER A 159 7.16 7.15 -5.79
CA SER A 159 7.21 8.62 -5.63
C SER A 159 8.29 9.08 -4.64
N PHE A 160 8.51 8.33 -3.57
CA PHE A 160 9.49 8.67 -2.56
C PHE A 160 10.95 8.45 -2.99
N PHE A 161 11.20 7.59 -3.97
CA PHE A 161 12.55 7.36 -4.51
C PHE A 161 12.93 8.43 -5.54
N VAL A 162 11.94 9.06 -6.18
CA VAL A 162 12.14 10.25 -7.02
C VAL A 162 11.87 11.56 -6.26
N GLU A 163 11.61 11.47 -4.95
CA GLU A 163 11.37 12.59 -4.03
C GLU A 163 10.21 13.50 -4.45
N CYS A 164 9.20 12.90 -5.05
CA CYS A 164 7.94 13.53 -5.40
C CYS A 164 6.92 13.23 -4.31
N VAL A 165 6.30 14.24 -3.71
CA VAL A 165 5.39 14.04 -2.56
C VAL A 165 4.16 13.26 -3.02
N PRO A 166 3.87 12.07 -2.48
CA PRO A 166 2.71 11.30 -2.87
C PRO A 166 1.40 11.97 -2.43
N VAL A 167 0.46 12.09 -3.35
CA VAL A 167 -0.90 12.57 -3.10
C VAL A 167 -1.88 11.42 -3.35
N ILE A 168 -2.36 10.82 -2.27
CA ILE A 168 -3.30 9.71 -2.25
C ILE A 168 -4.69 10.22 -2.65
N LEU A 169 -5.22 9.72 -3.77
CA LEU A 169 -6.56 10.00 -4.28
C LEU A 169 -7.39 8.69 -4.23
N SER A 170 -7.46 8.11 -3.04
CA SER A 170 -8.04 6.79 -2.76
C SER A 170 -8.54 6.73 -1.31
N ASP A 171 -9.85 6.90 -1.10
CA ASP A 171 -10.41 7.10 0.24
C ASP A 171 -10.26 5.86 1.13
N GLN A 172 -10.47 4.68 0.54
CA GLN A 172 -10.43 3.37 1.20
C GLN A 172 -9.05 2.71 1.13
N VAL A 173 -7.96 3.48 0.91
CA VAL A 173 -6.62 2.88 0.92
C VAL A 173 -6.22 2.46 2.35
N GLU A 174 -5.66 1.25 2.44
CA GLU A 174 -4.95 0.77 3.62
C GLU A 174 -3.45 0.81 3.30
N LEU A 175 -2.64 1.33 4.20
CA LEU A 175 -1.21 1.52 3.99
C LEU A 175 -0.39 0.58 4.89
N PRO A 176 0.80 0.13 4.45
CA PRO A 176 1.63 -0.74 5.28
C PRO A 176 2.14 0.01 6.52
N PHE A 177 2.27 -0.69 7.63
CA PHE A 177 2.95 -0.18 8.83
C PHE A 177 2.38 1.13 9.43
N GLN A 178 1.08 1.40 9.25
CA GLN A 178 0.40 2.60 9.81
C GLN A 178 0.50 2.78 11.34
N ASN A 179 0.92 1.73 12.08
CA ASN A 179 1.17 1.84 13.52
C ASN A 179 2.54 2.46 13.86
N VAL A 180 3.40 2.66 12.86
CA VAL A 180 4.76 3.21 13.01
C VAL A 180 4.97 4.41 12.10
N ILE A 181 4.45 4.33 10.87
CA ILE A 181 4.54 5.40 9.89
C ILE A 181 3.33 6.30 10.05
N ASP A 182 3.57 7.55 10.45
CA ASP A 182 2.58 8.61 10.31
C ASP A 182 2.54 9.11 8.86
N TYR A 183 1.56 8.62 8.10
CA TYR A 183 1.38 9.01 6.71
C TYR A 183 0.98 10.47 6.53
N THR A 184 0.48 11.14 7.57
CA THR A 184 0.14 12.57 7.51
C THR A 184 1.40 13.45 7.41
N GLU A 185 2.56 12.91 7.81
CA GLU A 185 3.83 13.63 7.77
C GLU A 185 4.59 13.46 6.45
N ILE A 186 4.33 12.37 5.71
CA ILE A 186 5.11 11.98 4.53
C ILE A 186 4.30 11.96 3.23
N SER A 187 3.00 12.23 3.31
CA SER A 187 2.09 12.20 2.16
C SER A 187 0.91 13.14 2.35
N ILE A 188 0.16 13.37 1.28
CA ILE A 188 -1.11 14.08 1.31
C ILE A 188 -2.21 13.08 0.97
N LYS A 189 -3.30 13.05 1.74
CA LYS A 189 -4.51 12.29 1.37
C LYS A 189 -5.64 13.25 1.06
N TRP A 190 -6.16 13.21 -0.15
CA TRP A 190 -7.17 14.12 -0.66
C TRP A 190 -8.43 13.35 -1.09
N PRO A 191 -9.65 13.88 -0.83
CA PRO A 191 -10.89 13.19 -1.18
C PRO A 191 -10.95 12.80 -2.66
N SER A 192 -11.16 11.52 -2.95
CA SER A 192 -11.15 11.02 -4.33
C SER A 192 -12.29 11.57 -5.20
N THR A 193 -13.33 12.12 -4.57
CA THR A 193 -14.48 12.77 -5.20
C THR A 193 -14.20 14.21 -5.64
N SER A 194 -13.25 14.89 -4.98
CA SER A 194 -12.91 16.32 -5.17
C SER A 194 -11.68 16.53 -6.07
N ILE A 195 -11.62 15.81 -7.18
CA ILE A 195 -10.56 16.01 -8.18
C ILE A 195 -11.01 17.10 -9.15
N GLY A 196 -10.49 18.31 -8.97
CA GLY A 196 -10.75 19.50 -9.77
C GLY A 196 -9.67 20.57 -9.58
N PRO A 197 -9.86 21.80 -10.09
CA PRO A 197 -8.92 22.90 -9.91
C PRO A 197 -8.54 23.16 -8.44
N GLU A 198 -9.47 22.94 -7.51
CA GLU A 198 -9.27 23.10 -6.07
C GLU A 198 -8.12 22.23 -5.53
N LEU A 199 -7.89 21.05 -6.11
CA LEU A 199 -6.75 20.20 -5.77
C LEU A 199 -5.44 20.87 -6.19
N LEU A 200 -5.37 21.44 -7.39
CA LEU A 200 -4.17 22.11 -7.89
C LEU A 200 -3.90 23.41 -7.12
N ASP A 201 -4.95 24.15 -6.77
CA ASP A 201 -4.83 25.37 -5.98
C ASP A 201 -4.32 25.07 -4.57
N TYR A 202 -4.84 24.01 -3.93
CA TYR A 202 -4.32 23.52 -2.66
C TYR A 202 -2.84 23.14 -2.76
N LEU A 203 -2.46 22.31 -3.73
CA LEU A 203 -1.07 21.88 -3.90
C LEU A 203 -0.12 23.06 -4.20
N ALA A 204 -0.57 24.05 -4.97
CA ALA A 204 0.20 25.25 -5.29
C ALA A 204 0.37 26.18 -4.08
N SER A 205 -0.54 26.12 -3.10
CA SER A 205 -0.48 26.94 -1.88
C SER A 205 0.58 26.46 -0.88
N ILE A 206 1.10 25.24 -1.03
CA ILE A 206 2.08 24.64 -0.10
C ILE A 206 3.47 25.24 -0.38
N PRO A 207 4.12 25.89 0.60
CA PRO A 207 5.46 26.43 0.42
C PRO A 207 6.51 25.34 0.18
N ASP A 208 7.52 25.64 -0.64
CA ASP A 208 8.61 24.69 -0.97
C ASP A 208 9.34 24.17 0.28
N GLU A 209 9.49 24.97 1.33
CA GLU A 209 10.06 24.53 2.61
C GLU A 209 9.26 23.39 3.24
N VAL A 210 7.93 23.47 3.20
CA VAL A 210 7.05 22.40 3.72
C VAL A 210 7.17 21.15 2.85
N ILE A 211 7.27 21.31 1.53
CA ILE A 211 7.46 20.19 0.59
C ILE A 211 8.80 19.48 0.88
N GLU A 212 9.90 20.22 1.06
CA GLU A 212 11.20 19.65 1.42
C GLU A 212 11.17 18.91 2.76
N GLN A 213 10.43 19.41 3.75
CA GLN A 213 10.25 18.70 5.02
C GLN A 213 9.51 17.37 4.85
N ILE A 214 8.44 17.34 4.05
CA ILE A 214 7.71 16.10 3.72
C ILE A 214 8.63 15.11 3.00
N ILE A 215 9.40 15.58 2.00
CA ILE A 215 10.40 14.77 1.29
C ILE A 215 11.44 14.22 2.27
N GLY A 216 11.97 15.06 3.17
CA GLY A 216 12.96 14.68 4.18
C GLY A 216 12.47 13.55 5.08
N ARG A 217 11.24 13.64 5.58
CA ARG A 217 10.62 12.55 6.36
C ARG A 217 10.38 11.31 5.52
N GLY A 218 9.96 11.46 4.26
CA GLY A 218 9.86 10.37 3.30
C GLY A 218 11.18 9.61 3.08
N ARG A 219 12.32 10.32 2.99
CA ARG A 219 13.65 9.71 2.88
C ARG A 219 14.00 8.83 4.08
N GLN A 220 13.58 9.22 5.29
CA GLN A 220 13.87 8.46 6.51
C GLN A 220 13.16 7.11 6.55
N VAL A 221 11.98 6.99 5.92
CA VAL A 221 11.17 5.77 5.96
C VAL A 221 11.24 4.94 4.68
N ARG A 222 11.79 5.46 3.57
CA ARG A 222 11.71 4.78 2.26
C ARG A 222 12.36 3.41 2.17
N CYS A 223 13.32 3.15 3.04
CA CYS A 223 13.94 1.82 3.18
C CYS A 223 12.93 0.73 3.58
N LEU A 224 11.79 1.09 4.19
CA LEU A 224 10.69 0.17 4.53
C LEU A 224 9.93 -0.35 3.30
N TRP A 225 10.24 0.15 2.11
CA TRP A 225 9.72 -0.35 0.82
C TRP A 225 10.79 -1.08 0.00
N VAL A 226 12.00 -1.22 0.54
CA VAL A 226 13.12 -1.91 -0.12
C VAL A 226 13.24 -3.35 0.38
N TYR A 227 13.20 -4.30 -0.55
CA TYR A 227 13.46 -5.72 -0.27
C TYR A 227 14.96 -6.01 -0.27
N ALA A 228 15.65 -5.57 0.77
CA ALA A 228 17.08 -5.78 0.97
C ALA A 228 17.37 -7.03 1.82
N PRO A 229 18.63 -7.54 1.80
CA PRO A 229 19.06 -8.64 2.67
C PRO A 229 18.86 -8.33 4.16
N ASP A 230 18.74 -9.38 4.99
CA ASP A 230 18.47 -9.25 6.43
C ASP A 230 19.56 -8.52 7.23
N SER A 231 20.76 -8.40 6.66
CA SER A 231 21.87 -7.62 7.21
C SER A 231 21.61 -6.11 7.23
N GLU A 232 20.74 -5.60 6.34
CA GLU A 232 20.41 -4.18 6.32
C GLU A 232 19.58 -3.81 7.56
N PRO A 233 19.87 -2.67 8.23
CA PRO A 233 19.14 -2.27 9.43
C PRO A 233 17.68 -1.89 9.13
N CYS A 234 17.39 -1.46 7.90
CA CYS A 234 16.06 -1.10 7.45
C CYS A 234 15.72 -1.77 6.11
N SER A 235 14.65 -2.56 6.11
CA SER A 235 14.11 -3.22 4.91
C SER A 235 12.64 -3.56 5.09
N THR A 236 11.93 -3.80 3.97
CA THR A 236 10.56 -4.31 3.98
C THR A 236 10.46 -5.62 4.77
N MET A 237 11.43 -6.53 4.62
CA MET A 237 11.41 -7.82 5.30
C MET A 237 11.44 -7.65 6.82
N ARG A 238 12.33 -6.80 7.33
CA ARG A 238 12.42 -6.52 8.78
C ARG A 238 11.15 -5.88 9.31
N ALA A 239 10.57 -4.94 8.55
CA ALA A 239 9.32 -4.29 8.90
C ALA A 239 8.14 -5.28 8.96
N LEU A 240 8.04 -6.19 7.97
CA LEU A 240 7.05 -7.27 7.95
C LEU A 240 7.21 -8.20 9.14
N MET A 241 8.45 -8.61 9.47
CA MET A 241 8.71 -9.48 10.61
C MET A 241 8.35 -8.82 11.95
N TRP A 242 8.63 -7.52 12.09
CA TRP A 242 8.24 -6.75 13.27
C TRP A 242 6.71 -6.64 13.40
N GLU A 243 6.02 -6.31 12.31
CA GLU A 243 4.54 -6.22 12.31
C GLU A 243 3.91 -7.60 12.58
N LEU A 244 4.44 -8.68 11.99
CA LEU A 244 4.03 -10.05 12.28
C LEU A 244 4.19 -10.40 13.76
N GLN A 245 5.36 -10.10 14.34
CA GLN A 245 5.60 -10.31 15.77
C GLN A 245 4.58 -9.56 16.62
N ARG A 246 4.26 -8.31 16.26
CA ARG A 246 3.24 -7.49 16.93
C ARG A 246 1.85 -8.10 16.82
N LYS A 247 1.43 -8.50 15.61
CA LYS A 247 0.11 -9.10 15.34
C LYS A 247 -0.08 -10.43 16.04
N VAL A 248 0.98 -11.25 16.17
CA VAL A 248 0.95 -12.52 16.90
C VAL A 248 0.82 -12.28 18.41
N ARG A 249 1.57 -11.33 18.99
CA ARG A 249 1.46 -10.99 20.42
C ARG A 249 0.07 -10.48 20.80
N GLN A 250 -0.57 -9.72 19.91
CA GLN A 250 -1.93 -9.23 20.11
C GLN A 250 -3.02 -10.28 19.85
N PHE A 251 -2.66 -11.55 19.58
CA PHE A 251 -3.64 -12.61 19.38
C PHE A 251 -4.65 -12.72 20.52
N HIS A 252 -4.18 -12.66 21.76
CA HIS A 252 -5.05 -12.77 22.94
C HIS A 252 -6.06 -11.64 23.07
N LEU A 253 -5.89 -10.53 22.33
CA LEU A 253 -6.86 -9.43 22.29
C LEU A 253 -7.98 -9.65 21.26
N SER A 254 -8.06 -10.83 20.64
CA SER A 254 -9.13 -11.21 19.73
C SER A 254 -10.46 -11.34 20.49
N ALA A 255 -11.55 -10.81 19.92
CA ALA A 255 -12.90 -11.07 20.42
C ALA A 255 -13.30 -12.56 20.37
N GLU A 256 -12.52 -13.40 19.68
CA GLU A 256 -12.81 -14.82 19.43
C GLU A 256 -11.90 -15.78 20.21
N THR A 257 -11.05 -15.25 21.08
CA THR A 257 -10.05 -16.01 21.85
C THR A 257 -10.14 -15.65 23.33
N PHE A 258 -10.27 -16.65 24.18
CA PHE A 258 -10.43 -16.51 25.63
C PHE A 258 -9.42 -17.40 26.35
N TRP A 259 -9.02 -17.02 27.56
CA TRP A 259 -8.11 -17.82 28.39
C TRP A 259 -8.77 -18.15 29.72
N LEU A 260 -8.63 -19.40 30.14
CA LEU A 260 -9.16 -19.91 31.40
C LEU A 260 -8.08 -19.88 32.48
N HIS A 261 -8.47 -19.98 33.75
CA HIS A 261 -7.56 -19.91 34.90
C HIS A 261 -6.47 -21.00 34.90
N ASN A 262 -6.69 -22.10 34.16
CA ASN A 262 -5.76 -23.21 34.00
C ASN A 262 -4.78 -23.04 32.84
N GLY A 263 -4.77 -21.87 32.17
CA GLY A 263 -3.92 -21.57 31.02
C GLY A 263 -4.45 -22.07 29.67
N SER A 264 -5.61 -22.74 29.63
CA SER A 264 -6.23 -23.16 28.37
C SER A 264 -6.70 -21.96 27.55
N VAL A 265 -6.45 -21.99 26.23
CA VAL A 265 -6.96 -21.01 25.27
C VAL A 265 -8.14 -21.61 24.51
N VAL A 266 -9.29 -20.96 24.57
CA VAL A 266 -10.58 -21.46 24.06
C VAL A 266 -11.27 -20.44 23.15
N ASN A 267 -12.24 -20.90 22.36
CA ASN A 267 -13.14 -20.04 21.60
C ASN A 267 -14.35 -19.58 22.45
N ARG A 268 -15.27 -18.84 21.83
CA ARG A 268 -16.50 -18.34 22.47
C ARG A 268 -17.41 -19.43 23.05
N ASN A 269 -17.30 -20.66 22.55
CA ASN A 269 -18.06 -21.82 23.01
C ASN A 269 -17.26 -22.66 24.03
N LEU A 270 -16.18 -22.11 24.61
CA LEU A 270 -15.30 -22.77 25.58
C LEU A 270 -14.58 -24.03 25.07
N VAL A 271 -14.44 -24.17 23.75
CA VAL A 271 -13.71 -25.30 23.14
C VAL A 271 -12.25 -24.91 22.93
N GLU A 272 -11.34 -25.72 23.46
CA GLU A 272 -9.90 -25.60 23.20
C GLU A 272 -9.59 -25.79 21.71
N PHE A 273 -8.70 -24.95 21.15
CA PHE A 273 -8.35 -25.03 19.74
C PHE A 273 -7.78 -26.39 19.33
N ALA A 274 -7.01 -27.05 20.20
CA ALA A 274 -6.47 -28.39 19.95
C ALA A 274 -7.56 -29.45 19.76
N LYS A 275 -8.74 -29.25 20.38
CA LYS A 275 -9.93 -30.09 20.30
C LYS A 275 -10.90 -29.61 19.22
N TRP A 276 -10.56 -28.53 18.51
CA TRP A 276 -11.42 -27.98 17.48
C TRP A 276 -11.53 -28.96 16.32
N LYS A 277 -12.76 -29.42 16.09
CA LYS A 277 -13.15 -30.00 14.81
C LYS A 277 -13.44 -28.80 13.89
N PRO A 278 -12.65 -28.54 12.82
CA PRO A 278 -12.99 -27.51 11.84
C PRO A 278 -14.41 -27.77 11.31
N PRO A 279 -15.14 -26.78 10.77
CA PRO A 279 -16.55 -26.99 10.37
C PRO A 279 -16.66 -28.27 9.54
N MET A 280 -17.27 -29.36 10.07
CA MET A 280 -18.70 -29.71 10.14
C MET A 280 -19.34 -29.84 8.76
N PRO A 281 -20.25 -30.82 8.58
CA PRO A 281 -20.27 -31.84 7.52
C PRO A 281 -20.15 -31.26 6.11
N LEU A 282 -19.48 -32.02 5.23
CA LEU A 282 -19.62 -31.82 3.79
C LEU A 282 -21.10 -32.04 3.40
N PRO A 283 -21.68 -31.27 2.47
CA PRO A 283 -22.88 -31.73 1.77
C PRO A 283 -22.59 -33.05 1.05
#